data_AF-A0A9E3WRL4-F1
#
_entry.id   AF-A0A9E3WRL4-F1
#
_cell.length_a   1.000
_cell.length_b   1.000
_cell.length_c   1.000
_cell.angle_alpha   90.00
_cell.angle_beta   90.00
_cell.angle_gamma   90.00
#
_symmetry.space_group_name_H-M   'P 1'
#
loop_
_entity.id
_entity.type
_entity.pdbx_description
1 polymer ?
#
loop_
_entity_poly.entity_id
_entity_poly.type
_entity_poly.pdbx_seq_one_letter_code
_entity_poly.pdbx_strand_id
1 'polypeptide(L)'
;MDIQSSQADMCNAPKPAMVTGQQADHHDVRLSRVLDYQASSLDKEDPLEANLGSINSGLMRIALWLDETIEQTVRSGAPNAERLTRILPAIDTHLRLTRQVDRFAQLELRAVEARKPKSIDSGSAKLADASLVSGISQSEDSAV
;
A
#
# COMPACT_ATOMS: atom_id res chain seq x y z
N MET A 1 -57.90 -45.32 -27.16
CA MET A 1 -56.53 -44.88 -27.52
C MET A 1 -56.21 -43.75 -26.56
N ASP A 2 -55.68 -44.11 -25.40
CA ASP A 2 -55.47 -43.23 -24.26
C ASP A 2 -54.10 -42.56 -24.40
N ILE A 3 -54.12 -41.24 -24.58
CA ILE A 3 -52.95 -40.38 -24.48
C ILE A 3 -53.31 -39.35 -23.41
N GLN A 4 -52.90 -39.58 -22.16
CA GLN A 4 -52.76 -38.53 -21.15
C GLN A 4 -52.17 -39.08 -19.85
N SER A 5 -50.89 -38.79 -19.60
CA SER A 5 -50.35 -38.25 -18.34
C SER A 5 -48.85 -38.53 -18.25
N SER A 6 -48.14 -37.74 -19.04
CA SER A 6 -46.73 -37.41 -18.86
C SER A 6 -46.61 -36.35 -17.77
N GLN A 7 -45.45 -36.32 -17.10
CA GLN A 7 -44.92 -35.22 -16.28
C GLN A 7 -45.57 -34.96 -14.92
N ALA A 8 -45.09 -35.69 -13.93
CA ALA A 8 -44.97 -35.19 -12.56
C ALA A 8 -43.54 -35.45 -12.05
N ASP A 9 -42.56 -34.79 -12.68
CA ASP A 9 -41.22 -34.61 -12.12
C ASP A 9 -40.93 -33.10 -12.11
N MET A 10 -41.62 -32.40 -11.20
CA MET A 10 -41.39 -31.00 -10.91
C MET A 10 -40.19 -30.87 -9.97
N CYS A 11 -39.08 -30.39 -10.55
CA CYS A 11 -38.07 -29.51 -9.96
C CYS A 11 -37.97 -29.51 -8.42
N ASN A 12 -37.21 -30.48 -7.90
CA ASN A 12 -36.67 -30.38 -6.54
C ASN A 12 -35.51 -29.36 -6.57
N ALA A 13 -35.85 -28.07 -6.50
CA ALA A 13 -34.87 -27.00 -6.45
C ALA A 13 -34.08 -27.10 -5.12
N PRO A 14 -32.75 -27.22 -5.15
CA PRO A 14 -31.95 -27.23 -3.93
C PRO A 14 -32.13 -25.89 -3.22
N LYS A 15 -32.63 -25.97 -1.97
CA LYS A 15 -32.76 -24.85 -1.04
C LYS A 15 -31.39 -24.15 -0.94
N PRO A 16 -31.26 -22.83 -1.20
CA PRO A 16 -29.97 -22.15 -1.10
C PRO A 16 -29.48 -22.27 0.34
N ALA A 17 -28.36 -22.97 0.51
CA ALA A 17 -27.71 -23.15 1.80
C ALA A 17 -27.36 -21.77 2.36
N MET A 18 -27.83 -21.50 3.58
CA MET A 18 -27.47 -20.34 4.37
C MET A 18 -25.98 -20.41 4.75
N VAL A 19 -25.09 -19.99 3.85
CA VAL A 19 -23.65 -19.85 4.07
C VAL A 19 -23.33 -18.39 4.38
N THR A 20 -23.91 -17.84 5.44
CA THR A 20 -23.63 -16.46 5.88
C THR A 20 -23.00 -16.38 7.27
N GLY A 21 -23.02 -17.46 8.06
CA GLY A 21 -22.47 -17.47 9.42
C GLY A 21 -20.93 -17.52 9.50
N GLN A 22 -20.29 -18.44 8.77
CA GLN A 22 -18.84 -18.67 8.92
C GLN A 22 -17.95 -17.51 8.47
N GLN A 23 -18.39 -16.66 7.55
CA GLN A 23 -17.55 -15.59 6.99
C GLN A 23 -17.51 -14.32 7.83
N ALA A 24 -18.60 -14.01 8.53
CA ALA A 24 -18.61 -12.92 9.52
C ALA A 24 -17.58 -13.23 10.63
N ASP A 25 -17.59 -14.48 11.10
CA ASP A 25 -16.64 -14.96 12.11
C ASP A 25 -15.18 -14.83 11.66
N HIS A 26 -14.89 -15.12 10.39
CA HIS A 26 -13.52 -14.97 9.85
C HIS A 26 -13.07 -13.51 9.72
N HIS A 27 -13.96 -12.60 9.34
CA HIS A 27 -13.63 -11.17 9.24
C HIS A 27 -13.32 -10.60 10.63
N ASP A 28 -14.17 -10.88 11.62
CA ASP A 28 -14.01 -10.36 12.97
C ASP A 28 -12.72 -10.87 13.63
N VAL A 29 -12.37 -12.14 13.41
CA VAL A 29 -11.09 -12.71 13.88
C VAL A 29 -9.91 -12.03 13.19
N ARG A 30 -9.98 -11.75 11.88
CA ARG A 30 -8.91 -11.04 11.17
C ARG A 30 -8.77 -9.60 11.68
N LEU A 31 -9.88 -8.89 11.90
CA LEU A 31 -9.90 -7.54 12.43
C LEU A 31 -9.31 -7.48 13.84
N SER A 32 -9.73 -8.39 14.73
CA SER A 32 -9.19 -8.50 16.09
C SER A 32 -7.66 -8.62 16.06
N ARG A 33 -7.12 -9.53 15.24
CA ARG A 33 -5.66 -9.70 15.11
C ARG A 33 -4.94 -8.44 14.65
N VAL A 34 -5.55 -7.67 13.76
CA VAL A 34 -4.95 -6.40 13.29
C VAL A 34 -4.96 -5.36 14.40
N LEU A 35 -6.01 -5.31 15.23
CA LEU A 35 -6.07 -4.43 16.40
C LEU A 35 -5.06 -4.84 17.47
N ASP A 36 -4.91 -6.14 17.73
CA ASP A 36 -3.90 -6.67 18.66
C ASP A 36 -2.48 -6.33 18.20
N TYR A 37 -2.22 -6.47 16.89
CA TYR A 37 -0.95 -6.06 16.29
C TYR A 37 -0.70 -4.55 16.41
N GLN A 38 -1.74 -3.74 16.22
CA GLN A 38 -1.66 -2.28 16.39
C GLN A 38 -1.29 -1.92 17.84
N ALA A 39 -2.01 -2.49 18.82
CA ALA A 39 -1.73 -2.27 20.24
C ALA A 39 -0.29 -2.66 20.59
N SER A 40 0.12 -3.88 20.19
CA SER A 40 1.49 -4.38 20.41
C SER A 40 2.56 -3.53 19.74
N SER A 41 2.24 -2.88 18.62
CA SER A 41 3.16 -1.98 17.94
C SER A 41 3.29 -0.64 18.67
N LEU A 42 2.18 -0.10 19.18
CA LEU A 42 2.17 1.17 19.91
C LEU A 42 2.87 1.08 21.28
N ASP A 43 2.95 -0.12 21.86
CA ASP A 43 3.65 -0.37 23.13
C ASP A 43 5.18 -0.44 22.98
N LYS A 44 5.74 -0.32 21.77
CA LYS A 44 7.18 -0.39 21.53
C LYS A 44 7.90 0.88 22.00
N GLU A 45 9.06 0.69 22.64
CA GLU A 45 9.88 1.79 23.14
C GLU A 45 10.46 2.67 22.03
N ASP A 46 10.82 2.07 20.88
CA ASP A 46 11.30 2.81 19.72
C ASP A 46 10.14 3.53 19.01
N PRO A 47 10.11 4.88 18.99
CA PRO A 47 9.06 5.64 18.34
C PRO A 47 8.96 5.37 16.84
N LEU A 48 10.07 5.05 16.17
CA LEU A 48 10.05 4.72 14.74
C LEU A 48 9.32 3.41 14.51
N GLU A 49 9.66 2.38 15.29
CA GLU A 49 9.04 1.06 15.20
C GLU A 49 7.54 1.11 15.54
N ALA A 50 7.15 1.90 16.54
CA ALA A 50 5.75 2.12 16.89
C ALA A 50 4.97 2.81 15.77
N ASN A 51 5.54 3.85 15.15
CA ASN A 51 4.92 4.53 14.02
C ASN A 51 4.77 3.60 12.80
N LEU A 52 5.80 2.83 12.46
CA LEU A 52 5.73 1.87 11.35
C LEU A 52 4.67 0.80 11.59
N GLY A 53 4.58 0.25 12.80
CA GLY A 53 3.57 -0.73 13.13
C GLY A 53 2.14 -0.15 13.11
N SER A 54 1.95 1.08 13.58
CA SER A 54 0.69 1.81 13.46
C SER A 54 0.26 1.97 12.00
N ILE A 55 1.17 2.42 11.12
CA ILE A 55 0.90 2.57 9.68
C ILE A 55 0.55 1.23 9.04
N ASN A 56 1.33 0.18 9.31
CA ASN A 56 1.09 -1.16 8.79
C ASN A 56 -0.28 -1.71 9.22
N SER A 57 -0.65 -1.53 10.50
CA SER A 57 -1.97 -1.93 10.99
C SER A 57 -3.11 -1.19 10.28
N GLY A 58 -2.90 0.11 10.00
CA GLY A 58 -3.82 0.90 9.19
C GLY A 58 -4.00 0.35 7.77
N LEU A 59 -2.92 -0.04 7.10
CA LEU A 59 -2.97 -0.69 5.77
C LEU A 59 -3.73 -2.01 5.81
N MET A 60 -3.47 -2.85 6.83
CA MET A 60 -4.15 -4.12 6.99
C MET A 60 -5.67 -3.94 7.17
N ARG A 61 -6.11 -2.91 7.92
CA ARG A 61 -7.53 -2.59 8.06
C ARG A 61 -8.18 -2.18 6.74
N ILE A 62 -7.48 -1.34 5.95
CA ILE A 62 -7.94 -0.94 4.61
C ILE A 62 -8.06 -2.18 3.71
N ALA A 63 -7.06 -3.07 3.73
CA ALA A 63 -7.08 -4.31 2.97
C ALA A 63 -8.24 -5.23 3.36
N LEU A 64 -8.53 -5.40 4.66
CA LEU A 64 -9.68 -6.17 5.13
C LEU A 64 -11.01 -5.62 4.61
N TRP A 65 -11.14 -4.29 4.57
CA TRP A 65 -12.36 -3.63 4.12
C TRP A 65 -12.53 -3.69 2.60
N LEU A 66 -11.43 -3.66 1.85
CA LEU A 66 -11.38 -3.91 0.42
C LEU A 66 -11.78 -5.36 0.09
N ASP A 67 -11.20 -6.34 0.79
CA ASP A 67 -11.54 -7.77 0.63
C ASP A 67 -13.06 -7.97 0.80
N GLU A 68 -13.64 -7.42 1.87
CA GLU A 68 -15.08 -7.52 2.15
C GLU A 68 -15.93 -6.89 1.03
N THR A 69 -15.50 -5.73 0.53
CA THR A 69 -16.22 -5.01 -0.53
C THR A 69 -16.15 -5.75 -1.86
N ILE A 70 -14.99 -6.33 -2.20
CA ILE A 70 -14.82 -7.15 -3.41
C ILE A 70 -15.70 -8.38 -3.30
N GLU A 71 -15.65 -9.08 -2.16
CA GLU A 71 -16.40 -10.30 -1.96
C GLU A 71 -17.93 -10.09 -2.04
N GLN A 72 -18.42 -9.01 -1.44
CA GLN A 72 -19.82 -8.61 -1.55
C GLN A 72 -20.21 -8.23 -2.99
N THR A 73 -19.32 -7.55 -3.72
CA THR A 73 -19.55 -7.20 -5.13
C THR A 73 -19.63 -8.46 -5.99
N VAL A 74 -18.73 -9.42 -5.77
CA VAL A 74 -18.74 -10.72 -6.47
C VAL A 74 -20.00 -11.52 -6.13
N ARG A 75 -20.45 -11.54 -4.87
CA ARG A 75 -21.67 -12.24 -4.47
C ARG A 75 -22.97 -11.59 -4.96
N SER A 76 -23.03 -10.26 -4.99
CA SER A 76 -24.24 -9.52 -5.38
C SER A 76 -24.38 -9.30 -6.89
N GLY A 77 -23.30 -9.47 -7.67
CA GLY A 77 -23.30 -9.32 -9.12
C GLY A 77 -23.45 -7.86 -9.62
N ALA A 78 -23.62 -6.89 -8.71
CA ALA A 78 -23.71 -5.47 -9.02
C ALA A 78 -22.60 -4.70 -8.28
N PRO A 79 -21.81 -3.86 -8.97
CA PRO A 79 -20.81 -3.03 -8.31
C PRO A 79 -21.46 -2.03 -7.36
N ASN A 80 -21.12 -2.12 -6.07
CA ASN A 80 -21.63 -1.20 -5.06
C ASN A 80 -20.78 0.08 -5.01
N ALA A 81 -21.00 0.95 -6.01
CA ALA A 81 -20.23 2.19 -6.22
C ALA A 81 -20.17 3.09 -4.96
N GLU A 82 -21.20 3.03 -4.11
CA GLU A 82 -21.33 3.84 -2.89
C GLU A 82 -20.38 3.42 -1.76
N ARG A 83 -19.97 2.14 -1.72
CA ARG A 83 -18.92 1.68 -0.78
C ARG A 83 -17.54 2.08 -1.30
N LEU A 84 -17.32 1.95 -2.61
CA LEU A 84 -16.04 2.30 -3.23
C LEU A 84 -15.69 3.79 -3.04
N THR A 85 -16.69 4.68 -3.13
CA THR A 85 -16.51 6.11 -2.87
C THR A 85 -16.12 6.43 -1.43
N ARG A 86 -16.42 5.56 -0.46
CA ARG A 86 -15.96 5.71 0.94
C ARG A 86 -14.54 5.20 1.17
N ILE A 87 -14.08 4.26 0.35
CA ILE A 87 -12.74 3.66 0.46
C ILE A 87 -11.67 4.59 -0.09
N LEU A 88 -11.93 5.24 -1.22
CA LEU A 88 -10.95 6.09 -1.90
C LEU A 88 -10.37 7.20 -0.99
N PRO A 89 -11.18 7.93 -0.17
CA PRO A 89 -10.66 8.90 0.78
C PRO A 89 -9.76 8.29 1.86
N ALA A 90 -10.07 7.08 2.34
CA ALA A 90 -9.25 6.39 3.35
C ALA A 90 -7.89 5.97 2.77
N ILE A 91 -7.88 5.44 1.54
CA ILE A 91 -6.65 5.13 0.80
C ILE A 91 -5.82 6.40 0.57
N ASP A 92 -6.44 7.48 0.08
CA ASP A 92 -5.71 8.73 -0.19
C ASP A 92 -5.11 9.33 1.08
N THR A 93 -5.88 9.36 2.17
CA THR A 93 -5.39 9.82 3.48
C THR A 93 -4.20 8.99 3.95
N HIS A 94 -4.29 7.67 3.80
CA HIS A 94 -3.20 6.78 4.18
C HIS A 94 -1.94 7.02 3.33
N LEU A 95 -2.08 7.10 2.00
CA LEU A 95 -0.96 7.37 1.09
C LEU A 95 -0.28 8.72 1.39
N ARG A 96 -1.06 9.76 1.72
CA ARG A 96 -0.52 11.07 2.12
C ARG A 96 0.31 10.96 3.39
N LEU A 97 -0.18 10.25 4.40
CA LEU A 97 0.55 9.99 5.65
C LEU A 97 1.85 9.22 5.39
N THR A 98 1.80 8.12 4.62
CA THR A 98 3.00 7.35 4.27
C THR A 98 4.05 8.22 3.57
N ARG A 99 3.64 9.08 2.63
CA ARG A 99 4.54 10.01 1.93
C ARG A 99 5.11 11.11 2.82
N GLN A 100 4.41 11.50 3.89
CA GLN A 100 4.95 12.46 4.86
C GLN A 100 6.00 11.80 5.75
N VAL A 101 5.74 10.57 6.20
CA VAL A 101 6.70 9.77 6.99
C VAL A 101 7.97 9.50 6.18
N ASP A 102 7.85 9.09 4.92
CA ASP A 102 8.99 8.90 4.03
C ASP A 102 9.82 10.19 3.84
N ARG A 103 9.14 11.34 3.69
CA ARG A 103 9.81 12.64 3.64
C ARG A 103 10.57 12.96 4.93
N PHE A 104 10.01 12.68 6.10
CA PHE A 104 10.71 12.89 7.37
C PHE A 104 11.92 11.95 7.51
N ALA A 105 11.79 10.70 7.13
CA ALA A 105 12.90 9.74 7.13
C ALA A 105 14.05 10.20 6.21
N GLN A 106 13.74 10.70 5.00
CA GLN A 106 14.75 11.26 4.09
C GLN A 106 15.44 12.50 4.64
N LEU A 107 14.70 13.37 5.36
CA LEU A 107 15.28 14.54 6.01
C LEU A 107 16.23 14.16 7.14
N GLU A 108 15.88 13.16 7.96
CA GLU A 108 16.78 12.64 8.99
C GLU A 108 18.07 12.06 8.40
N LEU A 109 17.98 11.24 7.34
CA LEU A 109 19.16 10.69 6.67
C LEU A 109 20.10 11.80 6.17
N ARG A 110 19.56 12.83 5.51
CA ARG A 110 20.36 13.98 5.05
C ARG A 110 20.95 14.78 6.22
N ALA A 111 20.23 14.92 7.32
CA ALA A 111 20.74 15.60 8.50
C ALA A 111 21.91 14.83 9.14
N VAL A 112 21.84 13.49 9.15
CA VAL A 112 22.94 12.62 9.60
C VAL A 112 24.16 12.76 8.68
N GLU A 113 23.96 12.74 7.36
CA GLU A 113 25.04 12.95 6.38
C GLU A 113 25.70 14.33 6.55
N ALA A 114 24.92 15.39 6.74
CA ALA A 114 25.43 16.74 6.92
C ALA A 114 26.21 16.93 8.24
N ARG A 115 25.89 16.15 9.28
CA ARG A 115 26.61 16.17 10.56
C ARG A 115 27.91 15.36 10.53
N LYS A 116 28.13 14.54 9.49
CA LYS A 116 29.38 13.80 9.34
C LYS A 116 30.50 14.82 9.06
N PRO A 117 31.45 15.02 10.00
CA PRO A 117 32.49 16.03 9.82
C PRO A 117 33.25 15.69 8.55
N LYS A 118 33.25 16.64 7.61
CA LYS A 118 34.06 16.58 6.40
C LYS A 118 35.51 16.44 6.90
N SER A 119 36.09 15.26 6.80
CA SER A 119 37.50 15.06 7.12
C SER A 119 38.26 16.02 6.23
N ILE A 120 38.75 17.10 6.84
CA ILE A 120 39.64 18.05 6.19
C ILE A 120 40.90 17.25 5.91
N ASP A 121 41.03 16.75 4.68
CA ASP A 121 42.28 16.24 4.15
C ASP A 121 43.25 17.43 4.07
N SER A 122 43.96 17.65 5.17
CA SER A 122 45.07 18.56 5.25
C SER A 122 46.29 17.95 4.57
N GLY A 123 46.44 18.21 3.27
CA GLY A 123 47.71 18.53 2.64
C GLY A 123 48.75 17.41 2.43
N SER A 124 48.95 17.05 1.16
CA SER A 124 50.29 17.15 0.60
C SER A 124 50.23 17.63 -0.84
N ALA A 125 50.74 18.85 -1.00
CA ALA A 125 50.94 19.54 -2.25
C ALA A 125 51.93 18.79 -3.16
N LYS A 126 51.63 18.74 -4.46
CA LYS A 126 52.65 18.86 -5.49
C LYS A 126 52.18 19.84 -6.57
N LEU A 127 52.82 21.00 -6.53
CA LEU A 127 52.92 22.00 -7.59
C LEU A 127 53.79 21.48 -8.75
N ALA A 128 53.61 22.16 -9.89
CA ALA A 128 54.31 22.04 -11.18
C ALA A 128 53.68 21.02 -12.14
N ASP A 129 53.41 21.30 -13.41
CA ASP A 129 53.85 22.42 -14.26
C ASP A 129 52.91 22.51 -15.50
N ALA A 130 53.00 23.63 -16.20
CA ALA A 130 52.19 24.05 -17.34
C ALA A 130 52.12 23.08 -18.54
N SER A 131 51.02 23.14 -19.30
CA SER A 131 51.11 23.50 -20.73
C SER A 131 49.72 23.71 -21.37
N LEU A 132 49.64 24.86 -22.04
CA LEU A 132 48.70 25.27 -23.07
C LEU A 132 48.34 24.18 -24.09
N VAL A 133 47.10 24.25 -24.62
CA VAL A 133 46.70 24.28 -26.04
C VAL A 133 45.15 24.13 -26.06
N SER A 134 44.42 25.24 -26.20
CA SER A 134 43.76 25.67 -27.44
C SER A 134 42.97 24.57 -28.16
N GLY A 135 41.63 24.66 -28.07
CA GLY A 135 40.70 23.79 -28.79
C GLY A 135 39.31 24.40 -28.88
N ILE A 136 39.23 25.59 -29.47
CA ILE A 136 37.99 26.12 -30.06
C ILE A 136 37.61 25.16 -31.19
N SER A 137 36.41 24.59 -31.14
CA SER A 137 35.65 24.26 -32.36
C SER A 137 34.16 24.19 -32.05
N GLN A 138 33.46 25.18 -32.59
CA GLN A 138 32.03 25.16 -32.88
C GLN A 138 31.73 24.03 -33.87
N SER A 139 30.56 23.43 -33.75
CA SER A 139 29.76 23.03 -34.91
C SER A 139 28.33 22.76 -34.45
N GLU A 140 27.45 23.68 -34.80
CA GLU A 140 26.03 23.46 -35.02
C GLU A 140 25.84 22.52 -36.21
N ASP A 141 24.97 21.52 -36.06
CA ASP A 141 24.23 20.82 -37.13
C ASP A 141 23.38 19.73 -36.43
N SER A 142 22.21 19.27 -36.86
CA SER A 142 21.12 19.71 -37.74
C SER A 142 20.20 18.49 -37.84
N ALA A 143 18.88 18.73 -37.96
CA ALA A 143 17.85 17.81 -38.45
C ALA A 143 17.54 16.55 -37.60
N VAL A 144 16.29 16.07 -37.45
CA VAL A 144 15.02 16.21 -38.18
C VAL A 144 13.87 16.23 -37.18
#